data_AF-A0A1Y1R745-F1
#
_entry.id   AF-A0A1Y1R745-F1
#
_cell.length_a   1.000
_cell.length_b   1.000
_cell.length_c   1.000
_cell.angle_alpha   90.00
_cell.angle_beta   90.00
_cell.angle_gamma   90.00
#
_symmetry.space_group_name_H-M   'P 1'
#
loop_
_entity.id
_entity.type
_entity.pdbx_description
1 polymer ?
#
loop_
_entity_poly.entity_id
_entity_poly.type
_entity_poly.pdbx_seq_one_letter_code
_entity_poly.pdbx_strand_id
1 'polypeptide(L)'
;MRQLLDTTCRVETPESIDLQAEVAGVVPRMLAFALDLLIRFIIFLVVLIAVSLAGRAGEGLFLVVLFLLEWFYPVVFEVYRGGQTPGKKAFGLVVVNEDLTPVGLGASVIRNLLRSVDFMPFLYGTGLVSLLLTRRFQRLGDLAAGTLVVYRSEEKVQGELPEERPVAPPTALSLDDQIAVMSFTRRHASLSEARQQELADILLGVTHDNKENSVTRLQGIGLWLSGRR
;
A
#
# COMPACT_ATOMS: atom_id res chain seq x y z
N MET A 1 -10.34 23.09 14.63
CA MET A 1 -11.64 22.41 14.46
C MET A 1 -11.84 22.05 12.99
N ARG A 2 -11.41 20.84 12.55
CA ARG A 2 -11.85 20.10 11.35
C ARG A 2 -11.10 18.74 11.26
N GLN A 3 -11.29 17.91 12.29
CA GLN A 3 -10.77 16.52 12.36
C GLN A 3 -11.71 15.51 11.67
N LEU A 4 -12.77 15.96 10.98
CA LEU A 4 -13.85 15.09 10.51
C LEU A 4 -13.61 14.43 9.14
N LEU A 5 -12.56 14.81 8.41
CA LEU A 5 -12.27 14.32 7.06
C LEU A 5 -10.87 13.70 6.92
N ASP A 6 -10.13 13.61 8.01
CA ASP A 6 -8.80 13.02 8.00
C ASP A 6 -8.93 11.50 8.07
N THR A 7 -8.44 10.81 7.04
CA THR A 7 -8.41 9.34 6.98
C THR A 7 -7.12 8.78 7.54
N THR A 8 -6.21 9.61 8.07
CA THR A 8 -4.99 9.14 8.71
C THR A 8 -5.28 8.48 10.04
N CYS A 9 -4.75 7.28 10.22
CA CYS A 9 -4.73 6.53 11.47
C CYS A 9 -3.29 6.53 11.99
N ARG A 10 -3.11 6.90 13.25
CA ARG A 10 -1.83 6.82 13.95
C ARG A 10 -1.86 5.70 14.98
N VAL A 11 -0.80 4.91 15.00
CA VAL A 11 -0.61 3.81 15.94
C VAL A 11 0.79 3.94 16.51
N GLU A 12 0.88 4.09 17.84
CA GLU A 12 2.15 4.03 18.56
C GLU A 12 2.57 2.56 18.71
N THR A 13 3.77 2.23 18.24
CA THR A 13 4.35 0.90 18.46
C THR A 13 5.00 0.80 19.84
N PRO A 14 5.25 -0.41 20.36
CA PRO A 14 5.96 -0.61 21.64
C PRO A 14 7.33 0.08 21.71
N GLU A 15 7.96 0.34 20.57
CA GLU A 15 9.23 1.06 20.43
C GLU A 15 9.07 2.59 20.48
N SER A 16 7.87 3.10 20.78
CA SER A 16 7.52 4.53 20.80
C SER A 16 7.67 5.22 19.44
N ILE A 17 7.45 4.46 18.35
CA ILE A 17 7.44 4.98 16.98
C ILE A 17 5.99 5.16 16.53
N ASP A 18 5.66 6.34 16.01
CA ASP A 18 4.35 6.62 15.42
C ASP A 18 4.29 6.08 13.98
N LEU A 19 3.54 5.01 13.78
CA LEU A 19 3.17 4.56 12.44
C LEU A 19 1.92 5.32 11.97
N GLN A 20 1.99 5.84 10.75
CA GLN A 20 0.87 6.54 10.12
C GLN A 20 0.41 5.75 8.89
N ALA A 21 -0.89 5.51 8.79
CA ALA A 21 -1.50 4.84 7.65
C ALA A 21 -2.77 5.57 7.21
N GLU A 22 -3.03 5.62 5.91
CA GLU A 22 -4.26 6.20 5.37
C GLU A 22 -5.32 5.11 5.23
N VAL A 23 -6.43 5.26 5.95
CA VAL A 23 -7.56 4.33 5.88
C VAL A 23 -8.28 4.50 4.55
N ALA A 24 -8.55 3.37 3.89
CA ALA A 24 -9.23 3.34 2.61
C ALA A 24 -10.73 3.62 2.76
N GLY A 25 -11.22 4.65 2.05
CA GLY A 25 -12.65 4.98 2.03
C GLY A 25 -13.52 3.94 1.32
N VAL A 26 -14.83 4.20 1.27
CA VAL A 26 -15.82 3.25 0.72
C VAL A 26 -15.61 2.96 -0.77
N VAL A 27 -15.40 3.99 -1.59
CA VAL A 27 -15.30 3.87 -3.06
C VAL A 27 -14.19 2.92 -3.53
N PRO A 28 -12.90 3.08 -3.15
CA PRO A 28 -11.83 2.19 -3.60
C PRO A 28 -12.07 0.75 -3.11
N ARG A 29 -12.68 0.56 -1.93
CA ARG A 29 -13.04 -0.77 -1.42
C ARG A 29 -14.13 -1.42 -2.27
N MET A 30 -15.14 -0.66 -2.71
CA MET A 30 -16.19 -1.15 -3.61
C MET A 30 -15.63 -1.53 -4.98
N LEU A 31 -14.72 -0.71 -5.54
CA LEU A 31 -14.08 -1.01 -6.83
C LEU A 31 -13.17 -2.25 -6.74
N ALA A 32 -12.39 -2.38 -5.66
CA ALA A 32 -11.60 -3.58 -5.40
C ALA A 32 -12.48 -4.83 -5.30
N PHE A 33 -13.60 -4.73 -4.58
CA PHE A 33 -14.58 -5.83 -4.47
C PHE A 33 -15.21 -6.17 -5.82
N ALA A 34 -15.57 -5.18 -6.64
CA ALA A 34 -16.13 -5.39 -7.98
C ALA A 34 -15.13 -6.11 -8.91
N LEU A 35 -13.85 -5.76 -8.84
CA LEU A 35 -12.80 -6.44 -9.59
C LEU A 35 -12.60 -7.88 -9.11
N ASP A 36 -12.57 -8.12 -7.80
CA ASP A 36 -12.53 -9.48 -7.24
C ASP A 36 -13.79 -10.30 -7.60
N LEU A 37 -14.96 -9.66 -7.70
CA LEU A 37 -16.20 -10.30 -8.15
C LEU A 37 -16.12 -10.69 -9.63
N LEU A 38 -15.59 -9.81 -10.49
CA LEU A 38 -15.37 -10.10 -11.91
C LEU A 38 -14.41 -11.28 -12.10
N ILE A 39 -13.29 -11.31 -11.37
CA ILE A 39 -12.32 -12.40 -11.42
C ILE A 39 -12.98 -13.72 -11.00
N ARG A 40 -13.71 -13.75 -9.89
CA ARG A 40 -14.44 -14.94 -9.44
C ARG A 40 -15.50 -15.38 -10.44
N PHE A 41 -16.23 -14.44 -11.04
CA PHE A 41 -17.23 -14.74 -12.06
C PHE A 41 -16.62 -15.40 -13.30
N ILE A 42 -15.47 -14.91 -13.79
CA ILE A 42 -14.74 -15.54 -14.90
C ILE A 42 -14.32 -16.96 -14.53
N ILE A 43 -13.78 -17.17 -13.32
CA ILE A 43 -13.40 -18.51 -12.86
C ILE A 43 -14.62 -19.44 -12.81
N PHE A 44 -15.77 -18.97 -12.30
CA PHE A 44 -17.00 -19.75 -12.30
C PHE A 44 -17.47 -20.12 -13.69
N LEU A 45 -17.41 -19.18 -14.65
CA LEU A 45 -17.78 -19.44 -16.03
C LEU A 45 -16.89 -20.53 -16.65
N VAL A 46 -15.58 -20.44 -16.45
CA VAL A 46 -14.61 -21.42 -16.96
C VAL A 46 -14.87 -22.80 -16.36
N VAL A 47 -15.06 -22.89 -15.04
CA VAL A 47 -15.33 -24.15 -14.35
C VAL A 47 -16.66 -24.74 -14.80
N LEU A 48 -17.71 -23.91 -14.92
CA LEU A 48 -19.02 -24.33 -15.41
C LEU A 48 -18.93 -24.95 -16.80
N ILE A 49 -18.21 -24.30 -17.72
CA ILE A 49 -18.00 -24.83 -19.07
C ILE A 49 -17.24 -26.16 -19.00
N ALA A 50 -16.16 -26.24 -18.21
CA ALA A 50 -15.34 -27.43 -18.08
C ALA A 50 -16.12 -28.64 -17.53
N VAL A 51 -17.06 -28.41 -16.61
CA VAL A 51 -17.85 -29.48 -15.99
C VAL A 51 -19.21 -29.72 -16.66
N SER A 52 -19.59 -28.90 -17.64
CA SER A 52 -20.93 -28.89 -18.23
C SER A 52 -21.38 -30.23 -18.82
N LEU A 53 -20.45 -31.03 -19.32
CA LEU A 53 -20.72 -32.34 -19.93
C LEU A 53 -20.65 -33.50 -18.93
N ALA A 54 -20.27 -33.25 -17.67
CA ALA A 54 -20.07 -34.28 -16.64
C ALA A 54 -21.35 -34.62 -15.85
N GLY A 55 -22.51 -34.07 -16.23
CA GLY A 55 -23.80 -34.32 -15.58
C GLY A 55 -23.78 -34.04 -14.07
N ARG A 56 -24.40 -34.91 -13.26
CA ARG A 56 -24.52 -34.73 -11.80
C ARG A 56 -23.18 -34.65 -11.07
N ALA A 57 -22.15 -35.35 -11.57
CA ALA A 57 -20.81 -35.27 -10.99
C ALA A 57 -20.19 -33.88 -11.24
N GLY A 58 -20.43 -33.30 -12.42
CA GLY A 58 -20.04 -31.94 -12.75
C GLY A 58 -20.73 -30.89 -11.88
N GLU A 59 -22.03 -31.04 -11.65
CA GLU A 59 -22.80 -30.17 -10.74
C GLU A 59 -22.23 -30.20 -9.32
N GLY A 60 -21.95 -31.39 -8.78
CA GLY A 60 -21.34 -31.54 -7.45
C GLY A 60 -19.98 -30.85 -7.36
N LEU A 61 -19.11 -31.06 -8.36
CA LEU A 61 -17.80 -30.40 -8.42
C LEU A 61 -17.93 -28.87 -8.53
N PHE A 62 -18.86 -28.38 -9.34
CA PHE A 62 -19.13 -26.96 -9.48
C PHE A 62 -19.54 -26.33 -8.14
N LEU A 63 -20.44 -26.97 -7.39
CA LEU A 63 -20.86 -26.50 -6.07
C LEU A 63 -19.71 -26.47 -5.06
N VAL A 64 -18.82 -27.47 -5.07
CA VAL A 64 -17.62 -27.50 -4.22
C VAL A 64 -16.68 -26.34 -4.58
N VAL A 65 -16.42 -26.13 -5.86
CA VAL A 65 -15.57 -25.01 -6.32
C VAL A 65 -16.19 -23.66 -5.98
N LEU A 66 -17.51 -23.52 -6.14
CA LEU A 66 -18.26 -22.32 -5.76
C LEU A 66 -18.09 -22.02 -4.27
N PHE A 67 -18.26 -23.03 -3.42
CA PHE A 67 -18.04 -22.92 -1.98
C PHE A 67 -16.59 -22.51 -1.67
N LEU A 68 -15.59 -23.19 -2.23
CA LEU A 68 -14.20 -22.88 -1.95
C LEU A 68 -13.83 -21.45 -2.38
N LEU A 69 -14.26 -21.02 -3.56
CA LEU A 69 -13.97 -19.68 -4.04
C LEU A 69 -14.72 -18.59 -3.27
N GLU A 70 -15.93 -18.84 -2.79
CA GLU A 70 -16.67 -17.83 -2.04
C GLU A 70 -16.12 -17.67 -0.62
N TRP A 71 -15.75 -18.77 0.04
CA TRP A 71 -15.35 -18.75 1.45
C TRP A 71 -13.84 -18.62 1.67
N PHE A 72 -13.01 -19.25 0.82
CA PHE A 72 -11.57 -19.36 1.05
C PHE A 72 -10.73 -18.44 0.17
N TYR A 73 -11.24 -17.96 -0.98
CA TYR A 73 -10.51 -17.01 -1.82
C TYR A 73 -9.98 -15.80 -1.02
N PRO A 74 -10.81 -15.00 -0.33
CA PRO A 74 -10.31 -13.83 0.39
C PRO A 74 -9.35 -14.23 1.53
N VAL A 75 -9.61 -15.35 2.22
CA VAL A 75 -8.75 -15.82 3.32
C VAL A 75 -7.36 -16.21 2.82
N VAL A 76 -7.29 -16.98 1.73
CA VAL A 76 -6.01 -17.40 1.13
C VAL A 76 -5.20 -16.18 0.69
N PHE A 77 -5.82 -15.24 -0.01
CA PHE A 77 -5.10 -14.04 -0.46
C PHE A 77 -4.69 -13.13 0.70
N GLU A 78 -5.52 -12.99 1.73
CA GLU A 78 -5.20 -12.14 2.88
C GLU A 78 -4.07 -12.73 3.73
N VAL A 79 -4.03 -14.05 3.91
CA VAL A 79 -2.98 -14.70 4.71
C VAL A 79 -1.68 -14.85 3.91
N TYR A 80 -1.75 -15.33 2.67
CA TYR A 80 -0.55 -15.68 1.90
C TYR A 80 0.00 -14.54 1.04
N ARG A 81 -0.79 -13.49 0.73
CA ARG A 81 -0.33 -12.32 -0.03
C ARG A 81 -0.29 -11.03 0.79
N GLY A 82 -0.11 -11.16 2.10
CA GLY A 82 0.07 -10.01 2.99
C GLY A 82 -1.11 -9.04 2.95
N GLY A 83 -2.32 -9.56 3.11
CA GLY A 83 -3.55 -8.77 3.23
C GLY A 83 -4.18 -8.31 1.90
N GLN A 84 -3.74 -8.83 0.74
CA GLN A 84 -4.17 -8.34 -0.57
C GLN A 84 -4.78 -9.41 -1.49
N THR A 85 -6.06 -9.25 -1.80
CA THR A 85 -6.69 -9.88 -2.97
C THR A 85 -6.21 -9.19 -4.26
N PRO A 86 -6.31 -9.83 -5.43
CA PRO A 86 -5.99 -9.21 -6.72
C PRO A 86 -6.70 -7.87 -6.94
N GLY A 87 -7.99 -7.77 -6.59
CA GLY A 87 -8.75 -6.54 -6.65
C GLY A 87 -8.19 -5.47 -5.72
N LYS A 88 -7.96 -5.80 -4.45
CA LYS A 88 -7.34 -4.87 -3.48
C LYS A 88 -5.97 -4.40 -3.95
N LYS A 89 -5.15 -5.30 -4.50
CA LYS A 89 -3.83 -4.98 -5.04
C LYS A 89 -3.89 -3.98 -6.19
N ALA A 90 -4.85 -4.11 -7.11
CA ALA A 90 -5.02 -3.18 -8.23
C ALA A 90 -5.33 -1.74 -7.79
N PHE A 91 -5.94 -1.58 -6.61
CA PHE A 91 -6.24 -0.27 -6.01
C PHE A 91 -5.28 0.12 -4.88
N GLY A 92 -4.15 -0.58 -4.74
CA GLY A 92 -3.15 -0.27 -3.71
C GLY A 92 -3.65 -0.48 -2.28
N LEU A 93 -4.66 -1.31 -2.05
CA LEU A 93 -5.26 -1.54 -0.73
C LEU A 93 -4.64 -2.75 -0.04
N VAL A 94 -4.53 -2.69 1.28
CA VAL A 94 -4.04 -3.80 2.10
C VAL A 94 -4.85 -3.91 3.38
N VAL A 95 -5.10 -5.14 3.80
CA VAL A 95 -5.65 -5.44 5.12
C VAL A 95 -4.50 -5.51 6.12
N VAL A 96 -4.67 -4.81 7.22
CA VAL A 96 -3.82 -4.91 8.41
C VAL A 96 -4.69 -5.06 9.67
N ASN A 97 -4.08 -5.48 10.78
CA ASN A 97 -4.68 -5.38 12.10
C ASN A 97 -4.76 -3.90 12.53
N GLU A 98 -5.48 -3.60 13.61
CA GLU A 98 -5.59 -2.23 14.14
C GLU A 98 -4.25 -1.62 14.59
N ASP A 99 -3.27 -2.46 14.92
CA ASP A 99 -1.89 -2.08 15.24
C ASP A 99 -0.98 -1.99 14.00
N LEU A 100 -1.58 -2.03 12.80
CA LEU A 100 -0.91 -2.03 11.49
C LEU A 100 -0.03 -3.26 11.22
N THR A 101 -0.14 -4.32 12.03
CA THR A 101 0.55 -5.59 11.75
C THR A 101 -0.14 -6.41 10.66
N PRO A 102 0.58 -7.32 9.98
CA PRO A 102 -0.02 -8.20 8.98
C PRO A 102 -1.16 -9.04 9.57
N VAL A 103 -2.24 -9.20 8.80
CA VAL A 103 -3.41 -9.97 9.24
C VAL A 103 -3.09 -11.47 9.36
N GLY A 104 -3.50 -12.08 10.47
CA GLY A 104 -3.39 -13.51 10.70
C GLY A 104 -4.58 -14.30 10.16
N LEU A 105 -4.45 -15.64 10.16
CA LEU A 105 -5.52 -16.55 9.69
C LEU A 105 -6.82 -16.37 10.47
N GLY A 106 -6.76 -16.31 11.80
CA GLY A 106 -7.96 -16.18 12.65
C GLY A 106 -8.75 -14.89 12.34
N ALA A 107 -8.07 -13.75 12.31
CA ALA A 107 -8.69 -12.46 11.99
C ALA A 107 -9.28 -12.46 10.57
N SER A 108 -8.56 -13.00 9.59
CA SER A 108 -9.07 -13.11 8.21
C SER A 108 -10.30 -14.01 8.12
N VAL A 109 -10.32 -15.16 8.80
CA VAL A 109 -11.48 -16.07 8.83
C VAL A 109 -12.68 -15.39 9.49
N ILE A 110 -12.52 -14.84 10.70
CA ILE A 110 -13.62 -14.17 11.44
C ILE A 110 -14.28 -13.11 10.57
N ARG A 111 -13.48 -12.24 9.96
CA ARG A 111 -14.01 -11.21 9.09
C ARG A 111 -14.73 -11.76 7.87
N ASN A 112 -14.17 -12.78 7.21
CA ASN A 112 -14.77 -13.34 6.00
C ASN A 112 -16.02 -14.17 6.29
N LEU A 113 -16.14 -14.79 7.47
CA LEU A 113 -17.37 -15.44 7.92
C LEU A 113 -18.48 -14.41 8.15
N LEU A 114 -18.16 -13.31 8.83
CA LEU A 114 -19.11 -12.21 9.09
C LEU A 114 -19.49 -11.42 7.82
N ARG A 115 -18.78 -11.61 6.70
CA ARG A 115 -19.20 -11.11 5.39
C ARG A 115 -20.58 -11.62 4.98
N SER A 116 -20.98 -12.80 5.45
CA SER A 116 -22.33 -13.35 5.22
C SER A 116 -23.40 -12.51 5.92
N VAL A 117 -23.07 -11.96 7.09
CA VAL A 117 -23.93 -11.04 7.84
C VAL A 117 -23.97 -9.68 7.14
N ASP A 118 -22.81 -9.18 6.68
CA ASP A 118 -22.70 -7.94 5.92
C ASP A 118 -23.58 -7.94 4.65
N PHE A 119 -23.89 -9.12 4.09
CA PHE A 119 -24.71 -9.29 2.89
C PHE A 119 -26.21 -9.01 3.12
N MET A 120 -26.69 -9.05 4.37
CA MET A 120 -28.11 -8.90 4.73
C MET A 120 -28.43 -7.46 5.16
N PRO A 121 -29.65 -6.91 4.96
CA PRO A 121 -30.56 -7.08 3.82
C PRO A 121 -30.11 -6.23 2.61
N PHE A 122 -30.52 -6.63 1.40
CA PHE A 122 -30.26 -5.96 0.10
C PHE A 122 -28.77 -5.70 -0.23
N LEU A 123 -28.13 -6.63 -0.96
CA LEU A 123 -26.86 -6.38 -1.68
C LEU A 123 -25.77 -5.68 -0.86
N TYR A 124 -25.42 -6.22 0.32
CA TYR A 124 -24.41 -5.65 1.24
C TYR A 124 -24.82 -4.42 2.06
N GLY A 125 -26.12 -4.22 2.30
CA GLY A 125 -26.64 -3.07 3.06
C GLY A 125 -26.02 -2.87 4.45
N THR A 126 -25.93 -3.91 5.28
CA THR A 126 -25.32 -3.79 6.63
C THR A 126 -23.81 -3.54 6.58
N GLY A 127 -23.11 -4.14 5.62
CA GLY A 127 -21.71 -3.85 5.36
C GLY A 127 -21.50 -2.37 5.01
N LEU A 128 -22.30 -1.82 4.11
CA LEU A 128 -22.22 -0.40 3.73
C LEU A 128 -22.59 0.53 4.89
N VAL A 129 -23.63 0.21 5.66
CA VAL A 129 -24.04 1.00 6.83
C VAL A 129 -22.93 1.03 7.88
N SER A 130 -22.32 -0.11 8.22
CA SER A 130 -21.20 -0.14 9.17
C SER A 130 -19.98 0.64 8.67
N LEU A 131 -19.67 0.54 7.38
CA LEU A 131 -18.64 1.35 6.70
C LEU A 131 -18.90 2.85 6.83
N LEU A 132 -20.15 3.31 6.72
CA LEU A 132 -20.50 4.73 6.81
C LEU A 132 -20.62 5.24 8.25
N LEU A 133 -20.98 4.37 9.19
CA LEU A 133 -21.15 4.74 10.60
C LEU A 133 -19.84 4.72 11.40
N THR A 134 -18.81 4.04 10.91
CA THR A 134 -17.51 3.95 11.57
C THR A 134 -16.53 4.99 11.02
N ARG A 135 -15.79 5.66 11.92
CA ARG A 135 -14.80 6.68 11.54
C ARG A 135 -13.65 6.12 10.69
N ARG A 136 -13.32 4.85 10.90
CA ARG A 136 -12.26 4.12 10.19
C ARG A 136 -12.80 3.27 9.03
N PHE A 137 -14.02 3.55 8.56
CA PHE A 137 -14.63 2.85 7.44
C PHE A 137 -14.63 1.32 7.59
N GLN A 138 -14.82 0.78 8.79
CA GLN A 138 -14.77 -0.65 9.09
C GLN A 138 -16.15 -1.30 8.87
N ARG A 139 -16.17 -2.49 8.25
CA ARG A 139 -17.37 -3.35 8.21
C ARG A 139 -17.55 -4.09 9.54
N LEU A 140 -18.70 -4.74 9.74
CA LEU A 140 -18.92 -5.57 10.94
C LEU A 140 -17.85 -6.64 11.10
N GLY A 141 -17.48 -7.30 10.00
CA GLY A 141 -16.40 -8.29 10.02
C GLY A 141 -15.03 -7.67 10.34
N ASP A 142 -14.76 -6.43 9.90
CA ASP A 142 -13.50 -5.74 10.21
C ASP A 142 -13.43 -5.38 11.71
N LEU A 143 -14.55 -4.90 12.26
CA LEU A 143 -14.69 -4.56 13.69
C LEU A 143 -14.51 -5.80 14.59
N ALA A 144 -15.18 -6.90 14.25
CA ALA A 144 -15.10 -8.13 15.04
C ALA A 144 -13.71 -8.78 14.99
N ALA A 145 -12.99 -8.61 13.87
CA ALA A 145 -11.64 -9.13 13.70
C ALA A 145 -10.53 -8.18 14.18
N GLY A 146 -10.86 -6.94 14.57
CA GLY A 146 -9.86 -5.93 14.93
C GLY A 146 -8.95 -5.57 13.75
N THR A 147 -9.52 -5.39 12.56
CA THR A 147 -8.76 -5.14 11.32
C THR A 147 -9.17 -3.83 10.64
N LEU A 148 -8.26 -3.32 9.81
CA LEU A 148 -8.39 -2.13 9.01
C LEU A 148 -8.03 -2.42 7.55
N VAL A 149 -8.57 -1.62 6.65
CA VAL A 149 -8.11 -1.58 5.25
C VAL A 149 -7.47 -0.23 5.02
N VAL A 150 -6.19 -0.23 4.68
CA VAL A 150 -5.39 0.97 4.48
C VAL A 150 -4.83 0.98 3.06
N TYR A 151 -4.43 2.15 2.58
CA TYR A 151 -3.57 2.24 1.42
C TYR A 151 -2.20 1.66 1.78
N ARG A 152 -1.70 0.78 0.91
CA ARG A 152 -0.31 0.38 0.97
C ARG A 152 0.50 1.61 0.61
N SER A 153 1.26 2.11 1.57
CA SER A 153 2.37 3.01 1.29
C SER A 153 3.32 2.26 0.36
N GLU A 154 3.30 2.60 -0.92
CA GLU A 154 4.41 2.24 -1.79
C GLU A 154 5.62 2.94 -1.20
N GLU A 155 6.51 2.16 -0.59
CA GLU A 155 7.87 2.62 -0.36
C GLU A 155 8.38 2.96 -1.74
N LYS A 156 8.32 4.24 -2.12
CA LYS A 156 8.91 4.71 -3.38
C LYS A 156 10.32 4.17 -3.34
N VAL A 157 10.61 3.21 -4.21
CA VAL A 157 11.93 2.61 -4.36
C VAL A 157 12.88 3.80 -4.36
N GLN A 158 13.67 3.89 -3.28
CA GLN A 158 14.63 4.96 -3.13
C GLN A 158 15.45 4.92 -4.42
N GLY A 159 15.39 5.99 -5.20
CA GLY A 159 15.91 5.96 -6.57
C GLY A 159 17.33 5.40 -6.58
N GLU A 160 17.69 4.69 -7.65
CA GLU A 160 19.08 4.27 -7.84
C GLU A 160 19.99 5.46 -7.57
N LEU A 161 21.08 5.22 -6.84
CA LEU A 161 22.05 6.27 -6.60
C LEU A 161 22.70 6.66 -7.93
N PRO A 162 23.01 7.95 -8.15
CA PRO A 162 23.67 8.37 -9.39
C PRO A 162 25.01 7.64 -9.54
N GLU A 163 25.38 7.30 -10.77
CA GLU A 163 26.66 6.67 -11.11
C GLU A 163 27.81 7.69 -11.17
N GLU A 164 27.95 8.47 -10.09
CA GLU A 164 28.98 9.47 -9.96
C GLU A 164 30.13 8.99 -9.07
N ARG A 165 31.29 9.64 -9.18
CA ARG A 165 32.41 9.35 -8.29
C ARG A 165 32.16 9.94 -6.90
N PRO A 166 32.32 9.17 -5.80
CA PRO A 166 32.26 9.73 -4.46
C PRO A 166 33.32 10.82 -4.25
N VAL A 167 32.92 11.96 -3.70
CA VAL A 167 33.80 13.10 -3.42
C VAL A 167 33.68 13.48 -1.96
N ALA A 168 34.80 13.55 -1.24
CA ALA A 168 34.79 14.00 0.14
C ALA A 168 34.33 15.47 0.24
N PRO A 169 33.44 15.82 1.18
CA PRO A 169 33.03 17.20 1.37
C PRO A 169 34.25 18.07 1.73
N PRO A 170 34.38 19.28 1.14
CA PRO A 170 35.55 20.13 1.34
C PRO A 170 35.62 20.72 2.76
N THR A 171 34.49 20.79 3.45
CA THR A 171 34.34 21.28 4.81
C THR A 171 33.45 20.32 5.60
N ALA A 172 33.56 20.35 6.93
CA ALA A 172 32.65 19.60 7.79
C ALA A 172 31.22 20.17 7.62
N LEU A 173 30.29 19.32 7.19
CA LEU A 173 28.88 19.65 7.04
C LEU A 173 28.13 19.38 8.35
N SER A 174 27.15 20.22 8.68
CA SER A 174 26.24 19.96 9.80
C SER A 174 25.37 18.73 9.53
N LEU A 175 24.72 18.16 10.55
CA LEU A 175 23.84 17.00 10.36
C LEU A 175 22.68 17.33 9.40
N ASP A 176 22.09 18.51 9.53
CA ASP A 176 21.00 18.97 8.67
C ASP A 176 21.45 19.12 7.21
N ASP A 177 22.67 19.65 6.98
CA ASP A 177 23.25 19.75 5.64
C ASP A 177 23.55 18.38 5.05
N GLN A 178 24.09 17.45 5.86
CA GLN A 178 24.34 16.07 5.42
C GLN A 178 23.03 15.41 4.99
N ILE A 179 21.96 15.55 5.78
CA ILE A 179 20.62 15.05 5.45
C ILE A 179 20.11 15.69 4.17
N ALA A 180 20.26 17.00 4.01
CA ALA A 180 19.84 17.72 2.81
C ALA A 180 20.54 17.20 1.54
N VAL A 181 21.88 17.07 1.57
CA VAL A 181 22.68 16.55 0.46
C VAL A 181 22.33 15.09 0.15
N MET A 182 22.23 14.22 1.16
CA MET A 182 21.82 12.83 0.95
C MET A 182 20.40 12.74 0.37
N SER A 183 19.47 13.58 0.82
CA SER A 183 18.10 13.63 0.31
C SER A 183 18.04 14.11 -1.14
N PHE A 184 18.93 15.03 -1.55
CA PHE A 184 19.06 15.51 -2.91
C PHE A 184 19.57 14.37 -3.82
N THR A 185 20.67 13.73 -3.43
CA THR A 185 21.29 12.64 -4.20
C THR A 185 20.33 11.47 -4.40
N ARG A 186 19.58 11.08 -3.35
CA ARG A 186 18.57 10.00 -3.43
C ARG A 186 17.35 10.37 -4.27
N ARG A 187 16.99 11.65 -4.35
CA ARG A 187 15.83 12.13 -5.11
C ARG A 187 16.17 12.60 -6.51
N HIS A 188 17.43 12.53 -6.94
CA HIS A 188 17.87 13.10 -8.22
C HIS A 188 16.98 12.64 -9.39
N ALA A 189 16.68 11.33 -9.49
CA ALA A 189 15.82 10.77 -10.54
C ALA A 189 14.36 11.29 -10.53
N SER A 190 13.88 11.86 -9.42
CA SER A 190 12.53 12.45 -9.31
C SER A 190 12.49 13.95 -9.59
N LEU A 191 13.65 14.60 -9.75
CA LEU A 191 13.79 16.03 -9.97
C LEU A 191 14.13 16.30 -11.43
N SER A 192 13.48 17.31 -12.04
CA SER A 192 13.88 17.78 -13.37
C SER A 192 15.31 18.33 -13.36
N GLU A 193 16.01 18.25 -14.48
CA GLU A 193 17.40 18.75 -14.60
C GLU A 193 17.53 20.21 -14.15
N ALA A 194 16.59 21.07 -14.56
CA ALA A 194 16.56 22.47 -14.13
C ALA A 194 16.45 22.61 -12.61
N ARG A 195 15.64 21.76 -11.96
CA ARG A 195 15.48 21.79 -10.50
C ARG A 195 16.69 21.21 -9.77
N GLN A 196 17.32 20.19 -10.34
CA GLN A 196 18.57 19.65 -9.81
C GLN A 196 19.65 20.73 -9.81
N GLN A 197 19.79 21.46 -10.91
CA GLN A 197 20.74 22.55 -11.05
C GLN A 197 20.46 23.67 -10.04
N GLU A 198 19.21 24.13 -9.94
CA GLU A 198 18.82 25.19 -9.00
C GLU A 198 19.14 24.81 -7.54
N LEU A 199 18.78 23.59 -7.12
CA LEU A 199 19.05 23.11 -5.76
C LEU A 199 20.56 22.91 -5.52
N ALA A 200 21.30 22.42 -6.51
CA ALA A 200 22.74 22.25 -6.40
C ALA A 200 23.47 23.58 -6.25
N ASP A 201 23.04 24.60 -7.01
CA ASP A 201 23.59 25.94 -6.94
C ASP A 201 23.30 26.59 -5.57
N ILE A 202 22.09 26.39 -5.01
CA ILE A 202 21.72 26.84 -3.66
C ILE A 202 22.59 26.17 -2.59
N LEU A 203 22.71 24.84 -2.63
CA LEU A 203 23.41 24.06 -1.60
C LEU A 203 24.94 24.26 -1.64
N LEU A 204 25.52 24.53 -2.81
CA LEU A 204 26.94 24.83 -2.95
C LEU A 204 27.26 26.33 -2.85
N GLY A 205 26.24 27.19 -2.75
CA GLY A 205 26.41 28.64 -2.70
C GLY A 205 27.10 29.22 -3.93
N VAL A 206 26.93 28.63 -5.11
CA VAL A 206 27.66 29.01 -6.33
C VAL A 206 26.99 30.21 -7.00
N THR A 207 27.59 31.40 -6.85
CA THR A 207 27.23 32.58 -7.63
C THR A 207 27.86 32.54 -9.03
N HIS A 208 27.01 32.26 -10.01
CA HIS A 208 27.12 32.52 -11.46
C HIS A 208 28.31 32.01 -12.31
N ASP A 209 29.54 31.86 -11.81
CA ASP A 209 30.73 31.66 -12.67
C ASP A 209 31.29 30.22 -12.73
N ASN A 210 30.72 29.25 -12.01
CA ASN A 210 31.26 27.89 -11.95
C ASN A 210 30.17 26.79 -12.02
N LYS A 211 29.18 27.00 -12.88
CA LYS A 211 27.92 26.23 -12.91
C LYS A 211 28.01 24.84 -13.53
N GLU A 212 29.00 24.58 -14.39
CA GLU A 212 28.99 23.41 -15.28
C GLU A 212 29.06 22.04 -14.60
N ASN A 213 29.34 21.97 -13.29
CA ASN A 213 29.45 20.69 -12.57
C ASN A 213 28.87 20.71 -11.14
N SER A 214 27.97 21.64 -10.79
CA SER A 214 27.44 21.76 -9.43
C SER A 214 26.62 20.52 -9.01
N VAL A 215 25.79 19.99 -9.91
CA VAL A 215 24.99 18.77 -9.68
C VAL A 215 25.88 17.55 -9.46
N THR A 216 26.79 17.24 -10.39
CA THR A 216 27.71 16.10 -10.29
C THR A 216 28.57 16.17 -9.02
N ARG A 217 29.07 17.36 -8.67
CA ARG A 217 29.83 17.56 -7.44
C ARG A 217 29.00 17.29 -6.20
N LEU A 218 27.77 17.79 -6.15
CA LEU A 218 26.88 17.59 -5.00
C LEU A 218 26.44 16.13 -4.87
N GLN A 219 26.16 15.47 -5.99
CA GLN A 219 25.87 14.04 -6.04
C GLN A 219 27.06 13.21 -5.53
N GLY A 220 28.28 13.52 -5.95
CA GLY A 220 29.51 12.90 -5.45
C GLY A 220 29.69 13.04 -3.93
N ILE A 221 29.38 14.22 -3.36
CA ILE A 221 29.39 14.44 -1.91
C ILE A 221 28.35 13.56 -1.21
N GLY A 222 27.12 13.50 -1.75
CA GLY A 222 26.07 12.64 -1.18
C GLY A 222 26.40 11.14 -1.24
N LEU A 223 27.12 10.69 -2.28
CA LEU A 223 27.61 9.31 -2.37
C LEU A 223 28.66 9.00 -1.31
N TRP A 224 29.58 9.93 -1.05
CA TRP A 224 30.58 9.79 0.00
C TRP A 224 29.94 9.73 1.40
N LEU A 225 28.96 10.61 1.66
CA LEU A 225 28.18 10.61 2.91
C LEU A 225 27.36 9.32 3.09
N SER A 226 26.93 8.71 1.98
CA SER A 226 26.23 7.42 1.98
C SER A 226 27.16 6.21 2.17
N GLY A 227 28.47 6.44 2.35
CA GLY A 227 29.45 5.39 2.62
C GLY A 227 30.09 4.74 1.39
N ARG A 228 29.84 5.25 0.17
CA ARG A 228 30.59 4.81 -1.03
C ARG A 228 31.95 5.51 -1.04
N ARG A 229 33.03 4.75 -1.28
CA ARG A 229 34.41 5.25 -1.35
C ARG A 229 35.07 4.81 -2.64
#